data_AF-A0A950NR39-F1
#
_entry.id   AF-A0A950NR39-F1
#
_cell.length_a   1.000
_cell.length_b   1.000
_cell.length_c   1.000
_cell.angle_alpha   90.00
_cell.angle_beta   90.00
_cell.angle_gamma   90.00
#
_symmetry.space_group_name_H-M   'P 1'
#
loop_
_entity.id
_entity.type
_entity.pdbx_description
1 polymer ?
#
loop_
_entity_poly.entity_id
_entity_poly.type
_entity_poly.pdbx_seq_one_letter_code
_entity_poly.pdbx_strand_id
1 'polypeptide(L)'
;SDELTIHYGLLPRTNRGIFCINELPALAERIQVGLLNVLEERDVQIRGYKIRLPLDIMLVASANPEDYTNRGRIITPLKDRFGAQIRTHYPLDVDVEMGVVDQEARPVSGNGLHVDVPRFMTEIVAEMSQQARRSPHVNQRSGVSVRLSIANYETLVANATRRALRNGEHEIVPRVSDLDALVASTAGKVEIETLDDGREEQVLERIAKASVLEVFRSRVPPEHLSGVVKGFEEGLTVHTGEDVPAEQYASLLQQVPALRDVMADLGVGESPAAVASSVEFVLEGLHLSKRLNKDAVGGRALYRARG
;
A
#
# COMPACT_ATOMS: atom_id res chain seq x y z
N SER A 1 33.62 18.90 43.88
CA SER A 1 32.56 18.61 42.91
C SER A 1 32.44 17.09 42.86
N ASP A 2 31.29 16.55 43.28
CA ASP A 2 31.04 15.12 43.51
C ASP A 2 30.45 14.46 42.25
N GLU A 3 31.04 13.35 41.80
CA GLU A 3 30.60 12.58 40.63
C GLU A 3 29.19 11.98 40.83
N LEU A 4 28.74 11.84 42.07
CA LEU A 4 27.38 11.36 42.41
C LEU A 4 26.25 12.33 41.99
N THR A 5 26.59 13.57 41.59
CA THR A 5 25.62 14.54 41.07
C THR A 5 25.39 14.42 39.55
N ILE A 6 26.06 13.49 38.88
CA ILE A 6 26.00 13.34 37.42
C ILE A 6 24.74 12.58 37.02
N HIS A 7 23.88 13.24 36.25
CA HIS A 7 22.76 12.61 35.60
C HIS A 7 23.21 11.98 34.28
N TYR A 8 23.30 10.64 34.27
CA TYR A 8 23.57 9.90 33.05
C TYR A 8 22.44 10.09 32.04
N GLY A 9 22.83 10.50 30.83
CA GLY A 9 21.95 10.59 29.67
C GLY A 9 21.56 9.21 29.11
N LEU A 10 20.94 9.20 27.93
CA LEU A 10 20.43 7.96 27.33
C LEU A 10 21.53 6.93 27.03
N LEU A 11 22.67 7.36 26.49
CA LEU A 11 23.74 6.45 26.07
C LEU A 11 24.30 5.61 27.24
N PRO A 12 24.73 6.18 28.38
CA PRO A 12 25.25 5.37 29.48
C PRO A 12 24.19 4.49 30.15
N ARG A 13 22.91 4.87 30.08
CA ARG A 13 21.80 4.03 30.57
C ARG A 13 21.56 2.78 29.72
N THR A 14 22.02 2.77 28.46
CA THR A 14 21.93 1.64 27.54
C THR A 14 23.21 0.78 27.53
N ASN A 15 24.10 0.94 28.52
CA ASN A 15 25.30 0.11 28.63
C ASN A 15 24.93 -1.39 28.67
N ARG A 16 25.69 -2.20 27.93
CA ARG A 16 25.44 -3.62 27.63
C ARG A 16 24.14 -3.87 26.86
N GLY A 17 23.77 -2.93 25.99
CA GLY A 17 22.53 -2.97 25.23
C GLY A 17 22.66 -2.43 23.81
N ILE A 18 21.53 -2.39 23.11
CA ILE A 18 21.40 -1.82 21.76
C ILE A 18 20.87 -0.40 21.89
N PHE A 19 21.63 0.57 21.38
CA PHE A 19 21.20 1.96 21.29
C PHE A 19 20.75 2.29 19.88
N CYS A 20 19.47 2.58 19.69
CA CYS A 20 18.88 2.89 18.40
C CYS A 20 18.74 4.42 18.21
N ILE A 21 19.23 4.94 17.09
CA ILE A 21 19.04 6.34 16.68
C ILE A 21 18.23 6.36 15.39
N ASN A 22 17.06 7.00 15.42
CA ASN A 22 16.35 7.30 14.18
C ASN A 22 16.93 8.58 13.56
N GLU A 23 17.15 8.56 12.24
CA GLU A 23 17.59 9.73 11.46
C GLU A 23 18.87 10.37 12.04
N LEU A 24 19.93 9.59 12.15
CA LEU A 24 21.24 10.08 12.59
C LEU A 24 21.69 11.38 11.89
N PRO A 25 21.46 11.57 10.57
CA PRO A 25 21.76 12.82 9.90
C PRO A 25 21.01 14.04 10.45
N ALA A 26 19.80 13.87 10.99
CA ALA A 26 19.04 14.97 11.59
C ALA A 26 19.68 15.52 12.87
N LEU A 27 20.62 14.79 13.49
CA LEU A 27 21.37 15.28 14.63
C LEU A 27 22.34 16.39 14.23
N ALA A 28 22.37 17.45 15.03
CA ALA A 28 23.36 18.52 14.88
C ALA A 28 24.80 17.96 14.94
N GLU A 29 25.69 18.52 14.14
CA GLU A 29 27.08 18.06 14.00
C GLU A 29 27.80 17.91 15.35
N ARG A 30 27.59 18.85 16.29
CA ARG A 30 28.15 18.77 17.66
C ARG A 30 27.72 17.51 18.43
N ILE A 31 26.52 17.00 18.18
CA ILE A 31 26.00 15.78 18.81
C ILE A 31 26.64 14.56 18.15
N GLN A 32 26.83 14.58 16.84
CA GLN A 32 27.53 13.52 16.10
C GLN A 32 29.00 13.41 16.56
N VAL A 33 29.71 14.53 16.75
CA VAL A 33 31.06 14.55 17.33
C VAL A 33 31.07 14.02 18.75
N GLY A 34 30.07 14.39 19.57
CA GLY A 34 29.92 13.83 20.91
C GLY A 34 29.76 12.31 20.90
N LEU A 35 28.92 11.78 20.01
CA LEU A 35 28.73 10.34 19.81
C LEU A 35 30.04 9.65 19.41
N LEU A 36 30.79 10.22 18.46
CA LEU A 36 32.09 9.70 18.05
C LEU A 36 33.05 9.57 19.24
N ASN A 37 33.18 10.63 20.05
CA ASN A 37 34.07 10.60 21.21
C ASN A 37 33.68 9.49 22.19
N VAL A 38 32.39 9.27 22.39
CA VAL A 38 31.92 8.21 23.30
C VAL A 38 32.15 6.81 22.72
N LEU A 39 31.98 6.63 21.41
CA LEU A 39 32.21 5.34 20.74
C LEU A 39 33.69 4.98 20.64
N GLU A 40 34.56 5.97 20.37
CA GLU A 40 35.98 5.76 20.12
C GLU A 40 36.80 5.78 21.42
N GLU A 41 36.72 6.88 22.16
CA GLU A 41 37.61 7.12 23.30
C GLU A 41 37.02 6.60 24.62
N ARG A 42 35.70 6.30 24.65
CA ARG A 42 34.96 5.93 25.87
C ARG A 42 35.08 6.97 27.00
N ASP A 43 35.52 8.16 26.65
CA ASP A 43 35.74 9.29 27.55
C ASP A 43 34.63 10.33 27.29
N VAL A 44 33.99 10.80 28.36
CA VAL A 44 32.97 11.86 28.30
C VAL A 44 33.42 13.03 29.16
N GLN A 45 33.49 14.21 28.55
CA GLN A 45 33.79 15.45 29.25
C GLN A 45 32.50 16.15 29.67
N ILE A 46 32.26 16.23 30.98
CA ILE A 46 31.08 16.87 31.56
C ILE A 46 31.56 18.05 32.39
N ARG A 47 31.31 19.30 31.95
CA ARG A 47 31.54 20.57 32.68
C ARG A 47 32.49 20.48 33.90
N GLY A 48 33.79 20.28 33.64
CA GLY A 48 34.84 20.26 34.67
C GLY A 48 35.29 18.87 35.14
N TYR A 49 34.63 17.80 34.69
CA TYR A 49 35.01 16.41 34.93
C TYR A 49 35.39 15.72 33.63
N LYS A 50 36.51 14.99 33.67
CA LYS A 50 36.89 14.03 32.62
C LYS A 50 36.63 12.64 33.19
N ILE A 51 35.54 12.02 32.76
CA ILE A 51 35.11 10.71 33.26
C ILE A 51 35.20 9.72 32.13
N ARG A 52 35.84 8.59 32.39
CA ARG A 52 35.82 7.44 31.50
C ARG A 52 34.58 6.61 31.80
N LEU A 53 33.72 6.43 30.81
CA LEU A 53 32.57 5.57 30.90
C LEU A 53 32.87 4.30 30.09
N PRO A 54 33.19 3.17 30.74
CA PRO A 54 33.42 1.91 30.03
C PRO A 54 32.07 1.40 29.49
N LEU A 55 31.68 1.93 28.34
CA LEU A 55 30.45 1.57 27.64
C LEU A 55 30.70 0.41 26.68
N ASP A 56 29.78 -0.54 26.72
CA ASP A 56 29.67 -1.69 25.84
C ASP A 56 28.30 -1.61 25.17
N ILE A 57 28.23 -1.04 23.96
CA ILE A 57 26.96 -0.70 23.31
C ILE A 57 27.04 -1.09 21.84
N MET A 58 25.98 -1.73 21.35
CA MET A 58 25.75 -1.87 19.91
C MET A 58 24.93 -0.67 19.42
N LEU A 59 25.52 0.16 18.56
CA LEU A 59 24.81 1.28 17.95
C LEU A 59 24.09 0.82 16.67
N VAL A 60 22.78 1.08 16.60
CA VAL A 60 21.98 0.92 15.38
C VAL A 60 21.44 2.29 15.00
N ALA A 61 21.64 2.70 13.76
CA ALA A 61 21.19 4.00 13.28
C ALA A 61 20.47 3.87 11.94
N SER A 62 19.39 4.64 11.76
CA SER A 62 18.77 4.85 10.45
C SER A 62 19.23 6.19 9.86
N ALA A 63 19.27 6.26 8.53
CA ALA A 63 19.57 7.47 7.80
C ALA A 63 18.81 7.44 6.47
N ASN A 64 18.15 8.55 6.13
CA ASN A 64 17.58 8.73 4.80
C ASN A 64 18.70 9.21 3.85
N PRO A 65 18.99 8.51 2.74
CA PRO A 65 20.04 8.92 1.81
C PRO A 65 19.78 10.26 1.11
N GLU A 66 18.51 10.69 1.03
CA GLU A 66 18.10 11.92 0.37
C GLU A 66 17.38 12.87 1.32
N ASP A 67 18.12 13.60 2.16
CA ASP A 67 17.51 14.71 2.92
C ASP A 67 17.68 16.04 2.15
N TYR A 68 16.52 16.58 1.77
CA TYR A 68 16.27 17.81 0.99
C TYR A 68 16.64 19.11 1.71
N THR A 69 17.39 19.02 2.80
CA THR A 69 17.93 20.20 3.48
C THR A 69 19.43 20.01 3.58
N ASN A 70 20.21 21.08 3.41
CA ASN A 70 21.66 21.09 3.63
C ASN A 70 22.07 20.77 5.11
N ARG A 71 21.16 20.23 5.92
CA ARG A 71 21.38 19.70 7.26
C ARG A 71 21.32 18.17 7.15
N GLY A 72 22.39 17.49 7.57
CA GLY A 72 22.35 16.04 7.72
C GLY A 72 23.17 15.27 6.70
N ARG A 73 24.48 15.51 6.70
CA ARG A 73 25.43 14.45 6.37
C ARG A 73 25.96 13.89 7.68
N ILE A 74 26.10 12.57 7.74
CA ILE A 74 26.87 11.93 8.81
C ILE A 74 28.32 12.38 8.62
N ILE A 75 28.94 12.95 9.65
CA ILE A 75 30.35 13.35 9.57
C ILE A 75 31.21 12.12 9.21
N THR A 76 32.14 12.27 8.26
CA THR A 76 32.99 11.18 7.79
C THR A 76 33.62 10.38 8.93
N PRO A 77 34.18 11.03 9.98
CA PRO A 77 34.79 10.29 11.10
C PRO A 77 33.81 9.37 11.86
N LEU A 78 32.53 9.74 11.95
CA LEU A 78 31.51 8.90 12.59
C LEU A 78 31.04 7.80 11.65
N LYS A 79 30.89 8.11 10.35
CA LYS A 79 30.50 7.14 9.33
C LYS A 79 31.49 5.97 9.26
N ASP A 80 32.79 6.26 9.35
CA ASP A 80 33.86 5.25 9.27
C ASP A 80 33.89 4.30 10.49
N ARG A 81 33.11 4.56 11.55
CA ARG A 81 33.00 3.69 12.73
C ARG A 81 31.86 2.68 12.67
N PHE A 82 30.98 2.77 11.68
CA PHE A 82 29.95 1.76 11.48
C PHE A 82 30.56 0.51 10.83
N GLY A 83 30.46 -0.63 11.51
CA GLY A 83 30.97 -1.91 11.00
C GLY A 83 30.14 -2.53 9.87
N ALA A 84 28.89 -2.07 9.70
CA ALA A 84 28.01 -2.53 8.62
C ALA A 84 27.08 -1.39 8.17
N GLN A 85 26.82 -1.34 6.87
CA GLN A 85 25.81 -0.49 6.26
C GLN A 85 24.81 -1.37 5.53
N ILE A 86 23.55 -1.33 5.95
CA ILE A 86 22.46 -2.06 5.31
C ILE A 86 21.63 -1.06 4.53
N ARG A 87 21.50 -1.25 3.22
CA ARG A 87 20.59 -0.46 2.38
C ARG A 87 19.29 -1.21 2.23
N THR A 88 18.23 -0.68 2.84
CA THR A 88 16.87 -1.21 2.72
C THR A 88 16.14 -0.55 1.56
N HIS A 89 15.12 -1.23 1.04
CA HIS A 89 14.19 -0.69 0.07
C HIS A 89 12.79 -1.26 0.32
N TYR A 90 11.78 -0.65 -0.29
CA TYR A 90 10.42 -1.18 -0.29
C TYR A 90 10.35 -2.58 -0.95
N PRO A 91 9.36 -3.42 -0.57
CA PRO A 91 9.16 -4.73 -1.17
C PRO A 91 9.07 -4.65 -2.70
N LEU A 92 9.78 -5.55 -3.38
CA LEU A 92 9.73 -5.70 -4.83
C LEU A 92 8.63 -6.67 -5.28
N ASP A 93 8.13 -7.46 -4.34
CA ASP A 93 7.20 -8.54 -4.57
C ASP A 93 5.85 -8.20 -3.92
N VAL A 94 4.78 -8.47 -4.67
CA VAL A 94 3.39 -8.19 -4.27
C VAL A 94 2.99 -9.03 -3.05
N ASP A 95 3.38 -10.31 -2.98
CA ASP A 95 3.03 -11.18 -1.86
C ASP A 95 3.68 -10.72 -0.56
N VAL A 96 4.93 -10.22 -0.63
CA VAL A 96 5.61 -9.64 0.54
C VAL A 96 4.89 -8.37 1.01
N GLU A 97 4.46 -7.51 0.08
CA GLU A 97 3.72 -6.29 0.43
C GLU A 97 2.34 -6.60 1.02
N MET A 98 1.63 -7.58 0.47
CA MET A 98 0.38 -8.09 1.04
C MET A 98 0.58 -8.62 2.46
N GLY A 99 1.66 -9.36 2.73
CA GLY A 99 1.99 -9.82 4.08
C GLY A 99 2.17 -8.68 5.08
N VAL A 100 2.72 -7.54 4.64
CA VAL A 100 2.81 -6.34 5.49
C VAL A 100 1.43 -5.69 5.68
N VAL A 101 0.60 -5.63 4.64
CA VAL A 101 -0.77 -5.12 4.73
C VAL A 101 -1.58 -5.94 5.72
N ASP A 102 -1.54 -7.27 5.62
CA ASP A 102 -2.24 -8.19 6.52
C ASP A 102 -1.78 -8.04 7.99
N GLN A 103 -0.49 -7.77 8.19
CA GLN A 103 0.09 -7.59 9.53
C GLN A 103 -0.28 -6.22 10.15
N GLU A 104 -0.23 -5.15 9.36
CA GLU A 104 -0.22 -3.78 9.88
C GLU A 104 -1.57 -3.06 9.75
N ALA A 105 -2.43 -3.45 8.79
CA ALA A 105 -3.70 -2.78 8.56
C ALA A 105 -4.69 -3.01 9.71
N ARG A 106 -5.48 -1.98 10.00
CA ARG A 106 -6.56 -2.02 11.00
C ARG A 106 -7.87 -1.64 10.32
N PRO A 107 -8.41 -2.50 9.44
CA PRO A 107 -9.64 -2.22 8.73
C PRO A 107 -10.83 -2.05 9.69
N VAL A 108 -11.86 -1.38 9.20
CA VAL A 108 -13.12 -1.21 9.93
C VAL A 108 -13.67 -2.57 10.34
N SER A 109 -13.99 -2.71 11.62
CA SER A 109 -14.54 -3.92 12.23
C SER A 109 -15.62 -3.55 13.24
N GLY A 110 -16.60 -4.44 13.46
CA GLY A 110 -17.72 -4.20 14.37
C GLY A 110 -18.73 -5.33 14.39
N ASN A 111 -19.60 -5.34 15.41
CA ASN A 111 -20.63 -6.37 15.56
C ASN A 111 -21.61 -6.35 14.37
N GLY A 112 -21.83 -7.51 13.75
CA GLY A 112 -22.75 -7.69 12.63
C GLY A 112 -22.19 -7.29 11.26
N LEU A 113 -20.91 -6.91 11.18
CA LEU A 113 -20.20 -6.69 9.92
C LEU A 113 -19.39 -7.95 9.58
N HIS A 114 -19.71 -8.58 8.45
CA HIS A 114 -18.95 -9.72 7.95
C HIS A 114 -18.11 -9.27 6.76
N VAL A 115 -16.87 -8.86 7.04
CA VAL A 115 -15.93 -8.41 6.00
C VAL A 115 -15.15 -9.62 5.48
N ASP A 116 -15.21 -9.84 4.18
CA ASP A 116 -14.37 -10.80 3.46
C ASP A 116 -13.72 -10.09 2.27
N VAL A 117 -12.39 -10.02 2.25
CA VAL A 117 -11.64 -9.34 1.20
C VAL A 117 -11.03 -10.40 0.28
N PRO A 118 -11.50 -10.53 -0.97
CA PRO A 118 -10.93 -11.48 -1.91
C PRO A 118 -9.46 -11.18 -2.16
N ARG A 119 -8.64 -12.22 -2.30
CA ARG A 119 -7.18 -12.07 -2.49
C ARG A 119 -6.83 -11.11 -3.63
N PHE A 120 -7.55 -11.20 -4.76
CA PHE A 120 -7.29 -10.33 -5.91
C PHE A 120 -7.54 -8.84 -5.60
N MET A 121 -8.43 -8.50 -4.65
CA MET A 121 -8.63 -7.11 -4.24
C MET A 121 -7.44 -6.58 -3.42
N THR A 122 -6.89 -7.40 -2.53
CA THR A 122 -5.65 -7.07 -1.80
C THR A 122 -4.47 -6.95 -2.77
N GLU A 123 -4.41 -7.82 -3.79
CA GLU A 123 -3.40 -7.75 -4.85
C GLU A 123 -3.50 -6.46 -5.66
N ILE A 124 -4.70 -6.00 -6.01
CA ILE A 124 -4.87 -4.72 -6.71
C ILE A 124 -4.29 -3.58 -5.86
N VAL A 125 -4.56 -3.57 -4.55
CA VAL A 125 -4.05 -2.53 -3.63
C VAL A 125 -2.52 -2.58 -3.51
N ALA A 126 -1.92 -3.77 -3.45
CA ALA A 126 -0.47 -3.92 -3.44
C ALA A 126 0.15 -3.52 -4.80
N GLU A 127 -0.47 -3.94 -5.91
CA GLU A 127 -0.03 -3.61 -7.26
C GLU A 127 -0.10 -2.11 -7.56
N MET A 128 -1.06 -1.37 -6.97
CA MET A 128 -1.09 0.10 -7.06
C MET A 128 0.20 0.74 -6.55
N SER A 129 0.74 0.28 -5.42
CA SER A 129 2.03 0.76 -4.91
C SER A 129 3.18 0.37 -5.83
N GLN A 130 3.16 -0.85 -6.38
CA GLN A 130 4.19 -1.31 -7.32
C GLN A 130 4.17 -0.51 -8.64
N GLN A 131 2.99 -0.21 -9.17
CA GLN A 131 2.80 0.64 -10.35
C GLN A 131 3.28 2.07 -10.09
N ALA A 132 2.95 2.65 -8.93
CA ALA A 132 3.43 3.97 -8.53
C ALA A 132 4.97 4.04 -8.42
N ARG A 133 5.63 2.99 -7.90
CA ARG A 133 7.11 2.90 -7.83
C ARG A 133 7.78 2.81 -9.21
N ARG A 134 7.04 2.36 -10.23
CA ARG A 134 7.52 2.24 -11.62
C ARG A 134 7.08 3.43 -12.50
N SER A 135 6.19 4.28 -11.99
CA SER A 135 5.58 5.35 -12.75
C SER A 135 6.54 6.53 -12.92
N PRO A 136 6.80 6.99 -14.16
CA PRO A 136 7.60 8.19 -14.40
C PRO A 136 6.87 9.48 -14.01
N HIS A 137 5.58 9.41 -13.65
CA HIS A 137 4.77 10.54 -13.20
C HIS A 137 4.78 10.71 -11.67
N VAL A 138 5.37 9.76 -10.95
CA VAL A 138 5.51 9.79 -9.50
C VAL A 138 6.95 10.16 -9.16
N ASN A 139 7.10 11.08 -8.21
CA ASN A 139 8.38 11.53 -7.70
C ASN A 139 9.07 10.39 -6.92
N GLN A 140 9.97 9.67 -7.59
CA GLN A 140 10.68 8.51 -7.02
C GLN A 140 11.69 8.89 -5.94
N ARG A 141 12.03 10.18 -5.88
CA ARG A 141 12.92 10.82 -4.93
C ARG A 141 12.30 10.89 -3.53
N SER A 142 10.99 11.17 -3.46
CA SER A 142 10.19 11.01 -2.23
C SER A 142 9.88 9.53 -1.93
N GLY A 143 9.80 8.71 -2.98
CA GLY A 143 9.55 7.28 -2.90
C GLY A 143 8.09 6.93 -2.55
N VAL A 144 7.73 5.65 -2.70
CA VAL A 144 6.37 5.15 -2.44
C VAL A 144 6.39 4.10 -1.33
N SER A 145 5.95 4.51 -0.14
CA SER A 145 5.95 3.69 1.07
C SER A 145 4.88 2.59 1.05
N VAL A 146 5.13 1.49 1.75
CA VAL A 146 4.11 0.46 2.05
C VAL A 146 2.93 1.03 2.85
N ARG A 147 3.11 2.19 3.52
CA ARG A 147 2.00 2.93 4.12
C ARG A 147 0.91 3.32 3.11
N LEU A 148 1.25 3.42 1.82
CA LEU A 148 0.26 3.60 0.76
C LEU A 148 -0.68 2.38 0.67
N SER A 149 -0.13 1.17 0.53
CA SER A 149 -0.93 -0.05 0.46
C SER A 149 -1.75 -0.29 1.73
N ILE A 150 -1.19 -0.02 2.92
CA ILE A 150 -1.92 -0.14 4.18
C ILE A 150 -3.13 0.81 4.19
N ALA A 151 -2.90 2.10 3.91
CA ALA A 151 -3.96 3.10 3.91
C ALA A 151 -5.03 2.83 2.82
N ASN A 152 -4.59 2.37 1.64
CA ASN A 152 -5.50 2.00 0.57
C ASN A 152 -6.32 0.76 0.94
N TYR A 153 -5.73 -0.24 1.59
CA TYR A 153 -6.48 -1.41 2.05
C TYR A 153 -7.55 -1.03 3.07
N GLU A 154 -7.20 -0.21 4.06
CA GLU A 154 -8.16 0.30 5.06
C GLU A 154 -9.27 1.13 4.41
N THR A 155 -8.92 1.98 3.43
CA THR A 155 -9.87 2.80 2.68
C THR A 155 -10.80 1.94 1.81
N LEU A 156 -10.26 0.90 1.17
CA LEU A 156 -11.03 -0.05 0.38
C LEU A 156 -12.10 -0.74 1.24
N VAL A 157 -11.71 -1.28 2.39
CA VAL A 157 -12.63 -1.94 3.31
C VAL A 157 -13.65 -0.95 3.88
N ALA A 158 -13.23 0.27 4.23
CA ALA A 158 -14.14 1.31 4.71
C ALA A 158 -15.18 1.70 3.64
N ASN A 159 -14.77 1.84 2.39
CA ASN A 159 -15.69 2.19 1.30
C ASN A 159 -16.63 1.04 0.96
N ALA A 160 -16.13 -0.20 0.93
CA ALA A 160 -16.95 -1.41 0.78
C ALA A 160 -18.00 -1.52 1.91
N THR A 161 -17.59 -1.21 3.15
CA THR A 161 -18.50 -1.18 4.31
C THR A 161 -19.58 -0.12 4.14
N ARG A 162 -19.20 1.10 3.74
CA ARG A 162 -20.15 2.19 3.44
C ARG A 162 -21.16 1.76 2.37
N ARG A 163 -20.69 1.16 1.27
CA ARG A 163 -21.53 0.67 0.17
C ARG A 163 -22.52 -0.40 0.65
N ALA A 164 -22.02 -1.42 1.34
CA ALA A 164 -22.84 -2.51 1.86
C ALA A 164 -23.94 -1.98 2.78
N LEU A 165 -23.59 -1.12 3.75
CA LEU A 165 -24.56 -0.52 4.68
C LEU A 165 -25.63 0.32 3.97
N ARG A 166 -25.27 1.06 2.92
CA ARG A 166 -26.23 1.83 2.11
C ARG A 166 -27.23 0.94 1.38
N ASN A 167 -26.80 -0.24 0.96
CA ASN A 167 -27.62 -1.23 0.28
C ASN A 167 -28.33 -2.21 1.24
N GLY A 168 -28.14 -2.06 2.56
CA GLY A 168 -28.70 -2.96 3.57
C GLY A 168 -28.05 -4.35 3.60
N GLU A 169 -26.82 -4.47 3.10
CA GLU A 169 -26.04 -5.71 3.03
C GLU A 169 -25.22 -5.92 4.32
N HIS A 170 -25.20 -7.14 4.84
CA HIS A 170 -24.41 -7.52 6.04
C HIS A 170 -23.07 -8.18 5.70
N GLU A 171 -22.95 -8.74 4.50
CA GLU A 171 -21.73 -9.29 3.95
C GLU A 171 -21.02 -8.21 3.13
N ILE A 172 -19.78 -7.92 3.53
CA ILE A 172 -18.99 -6.80 3.00
C ILE A 172 -17.83 -7.39 2.22
N VAL A 173 -17.98 -7.41 0.90
CA VAL A 173 -16.94 -7.84 -0.02
C VAL A 173 -16.58 -6.65 -0.92
N PRO A 174 -15.33 -6.16 -0.92
CA PRO A 174 -14.90 -5.08 -1.79
C PRO A 174 -15.06 -5.43 -3.28
N ARG A 175 -15.44 -4.45 -4.09
CA ARG A 175 -15.64 -4.56 -5.55
C ARG A 175 -14.80 -3.52 -6.29
N VAL A 176 -14.73 -3.60 -7.62
CA VAL A 176 -14.03 -2.59 -8.44
C VAL A 176 -14.61 -1.19 -8.22
N SER A 177 -15.93 -1.07 -8.04
CA SER A 177 -16.58 0.21 -7.73
C SER A 177 -16.11 0.83 -6.40
N ASP A 178 -15.55 0.03 -5.49
CA ASP A 178 -14.97 0.57 -4.25
C ASP A 178 -13.59 1.19 -4.48
N LEU A 179 -12.95 0.93 -5.64
CA LEU A 179 -11.59 1.38 -5.94
C LEU A 179 -11.47 2.90 -6.14
N ASP A 180 -12.56 3.57 -6.50
CA ASP A 180 -12.59 5.02 -6.73
C ASP A 180 -12.17 5.81 -5.49
N ALA A 181 -12.43 5.26 -4.29
CA ALA A 181 -12.02 5.89 -3.03
C ALA A 181 -10.49 5.91 -2.83
N LEU A 182 -9.74 5.04 -3.52
CA LEU A 182 -8.28 4.96 -3.33
C LEU A 182 -7.53 6.09 -4.00
N VAL A 183 -8.12 6.78 -4.97
CA VAL A 183 -7.48 7.95 -5.61
C VAL A 183 -7.20 9.02 -4.56
N ALA A 184 -8.20 9.37 -3.75
CA ALA A 184 -8.07 10.35 -2.68
C ALA A 184 -7.08 9.89 -1.59
N SER A 185 -7.12 8.62 -1.20
CA SER A 185 -6.16 8.04 -0.22
C SER A 185 -4.72 8.09 -0.76
N THR A 186 -4.53 7.76 -2.04
CA THR A 186 -3.22 7.70 -2.68
C THR A 186 -2.61 9.08 -2.86
N ALA A 187 -3.40 10.09 -3.23
CA ALA A 187 -2.93 11.46 -3.43
C ALA A 187 -2.23 12.02 -2.19
N GLY A 188 -2.71 11.71 -0.99
CA GLY A 188 -2.07 12.14 0.26
C GLY A 188 -0.81 11.38 0.67
N LYS A 189 -0.35 10.41 -0.14
CA LYS A 189 0.74 9.48 0.20
C LYS A 189 1.83 9.39 -0.86
N VAL A 190 1.62 10.03 -2.01
CA VAL A 190 2.52 10.00 -3.16
C VAL A 190 2.73 11.42 -3.66
N GLU A 191 3.97 11.77 -3.94
CA GLU A 191 4.32 13.05 -4.57
C GLU A 191 4.33 12.86 -6.10
N ILE A 192 3.68 13.74 -6.83
CA ILE A 192 3.64 13.73 -8.30
C ILE A 192 4.82 14.55 -8.85
N GLU A 193 5.34 14.15 -10.01
CA GLU A 193 6.38 14.91 -10.71
C GLU A 193 5.89 16.31 -11.08
N THR A 194 6.74 17.33 -10.96
CA THR A 194 6.35 18.75 -11.17
C THR A 194 5.78 19.01 -12.57
N LEU A 195 6.17 18.22 -13.57
CA LEU A 195 5.65 18.32 -14.95
C LEU A 195 4.20 17.83 -15.08
N ASP A 196 3.73 17.04 -14.13
CA ASP A 196 2.38 16.47 -14.07
C ASP A 196 1.51 17.15 -13.01
N ASP A 197 1.96 18.28 -12.45
CA ASP A 197 1.21 19.09 -11.48
C ASP A 197 -0.16 19.52 -12.06
N GLY A 198 -1.22 19.39 -11.25
CA GLY A 198 -2.61 19.55 -11.66
C GLY A 198 -3.21 18.40 -12.48
N ARG A 199 -2.46 17.32 -12.75
CA ARG A 199 -2.95 16.08 -13.41
C ARG A 199 -2.90 14.86 -12.47
N GLU A 200 -2.76 15.09 -11.18
CA GLU A 200 -2.58 14.06 -10.15
C GLU A 200 -3.66 12.99 -10.22
N GLU A 201 -4.93 13.39 -10.18
CA GLU A 201 -6.08 12.48 -10.22
C GLU A 201 -6.03 11.55 -11.44
N GLN A 202 -5.71 12.09 -12.63
CA GLN A 202 -5.62 11.30 -13.87
C GLN A 202 -4.46 10.30 -13.84
N VAL A 203 -3.32 10.67 -13.22
CA VAL A 203 -2.18 9.77 -13.05
C VAL A 203 -2.56 8.63 -12.11
N LEU A 204 -3.20 8.94 -11.00
CA LEU A 204 -3.62 7.95 -10.00
C LEU A 204 -4.71 7.01 -10.53
N GLU A 205 -5.68 7.52 -11.29
CA GLU A 205 -6.67 6.69 -11.98
C GLU A 205 -6.02 5.72 -12.97
N ARG A 206 -5.00 6.18 -13.72
CA ARG A 206 -4.26 5.32 -14.66
C ARG A 206 -3.51 4.23 -13.91
N ILE A 207 -2.91 4.55 -12.77
CA ILE A 207 -2.25 3.58 -11.89
C ILE A 207 -3.27 2.54 -11.38
N ALA A 208 -4.44 2.98 -10.91
CA ALA A 208 -5.50 2.06 -10.46
C ALA A 208 -5.95 1.12 -11.58
N LYS A 209 -6.25 1.66 -12.78
CA LYS A 209 -6.64 0.86 -13.97
C LYS A 209 -5.53 -0.11 -14.40
N ALA A 210 -4.27 0.34 -14.41
CA ALA A 210 -3.13 -0.53 -14.73
C ALA A 210 -3.01 -1.68 -13.72
N SER A 211 -3.26 -1.42 -12.45
CA SER A 211 -3.20 -2.42 -11.37
C SER A 211 -4.31 -3.46 -11.52
N VAL A 212 -5.54 -3.04 -11.79
CA VAL A 212 -6.66 -3.97 -12.07
C VAL A 212 -6.34 -4.85 -13.28
N LEU A 213 -5.81 -4.28 -14.36
CA LEU A 213 -5.48 -5.02 -15.57
C LEU A 213 -4.35 -6.04 -15.33
N GLU A 214 -3.33 -5.68 -14.56
CA GLU A 214 -2.22 -6.57 -14.24
C GLU A 214 -2.69 -7.78 -13.42
N VAL A 215 -3.44 -7.53 -12.34
CA VAL A 215 -4.01 -8.60 -11.51
C VAL A 215 -4.98 -9.47 -12.32
N PHE A 216 -5.81 -8.86 -13.19
CA PHE A 216 -6.71 -9.60 -14.07
C PHE A 216 -5.97 -10.57 -14.99
N ARG A 217 -4.89 -10.11 -15.63
CA ARG A 217 -4.07 -10.96 -16.51
C ARG A 217 -3.35 -12.08 -15.76
N SER A 218 -2.95 -11.81 -14.51
CA SER A 218 -2.30 -12.81 -13.66
C SER A 218 -3.28 -13.88 -13.17
N ARG A 219 -4.51 -13.47 -12.81
CA ARG A 219 -5.48 -14.32 -12.12
C ARG A 219 -6.49 -15.02 -13.01
N VAL A 220 -6.81 -14.46 -14.18
CA VAL A 220 -7.90 -14.97 -15.03
C VAL A 220 -7.35 -15.50 -16.36
N PRO A 221 -7.31 -16.83 -16.54
CA PRO A 221 -6.90 -17.46 -17.79
C PRO A 221 -7.79 -17.03 -18.98
N PRO A 222 -7.20 -16.65 -20.12
CA PRO A 222 -7.97 -16.20 -21.29
C PRO A 222 -9.01 -17.20 -21.81
N GLU A 223 -8.77 -18.50 -21.64
CA GLU A 223 -9.65 -19.60 -22.04
C GLU A 223 -11.03 -19.54 -21.38
N HIS A 224 -11.08 -19.18 -20.09
CA HIS A 224 -12.32 -19.11 -19.31
C HIS A 224 -13.13 -17.84 -19.61
N LEU A 225 -12.53 -16.85 -20.29
CA LEU A 225 -13.22 -15.61 -20.68
C LEU A 225 -14.10 -15.77 -21.93
N SER A 226 -13.87 -16.81 -22.73
CA SER A 226 -14.56 -17.00 -24.02
C SER A 226 -16.09 -17.08 -23.86
N GLY A 227 -16.58 -17.85 -22.88
CA GLY A 227 -18.00 -17.97 -22.57
C GLY A 227 -18.62 -16.67 -22.06
N VAL A 228 -17.86 -15.90 -21.28
CA VAL A 228 -18.31 -14.60 -20.77
C VAL A 228 -18.48 -13.61 -21.92
N VAL A 229 -17.46 -13.47 -22.78
CA VAL A 229 -17.50 -12.55 -23.93
C VAL A 229 -18.64 -12.92 -24.89
N LYS A 230 -18.83 -14.21 -25.16
CA LYS A 230 -19.92 -14.69 -26.02
C LYS A 230 -21.30 -14.26 -25.51
N GLY A 231 -21.54 -14.29 -24.20
CA GLY A 231 -22.80 -13.80 -23.63
C GLY A 231 -23.08 -12.33 -23.97
N PHE A 232 -22.06 -11.47 -23.97
CA PHE A 232 -22.19 -10.07 -24.39
C PHE A 232 -22.43 -9.93 -25.89
N GLU A 233 -21.76 -10.73 -26.72
CA GLU A 233 -21.99 -10.76 -28.17
C GLU A 233 -23.42 -11.18 -28.53
N GLU A 234 -24.06 -11.99 -27.70
CA GLU A 234 -25.47 -12.40 -27.80
C GLU A 234 -26.46 -11.37 -27.23
N GLY A 235 -25.98 -10.20 -26.80
CA GLY A 235 -26.80 -9.06 -26.38
C GLY A 235 -26.91 -8.85 -24.87
N LEU A 236 -26.15 -9.57 -24.04
CA LEU A 236 -26.07 -9.29 -22.61
C LEU A 236 -25.56 -7.88 -22.35
N THR A 237 -26.20 -7.18 -21.43
CA THR A 237 -25.72 -5.94 -20.84
C THR A 237 -25.70 -6.07 -19.33
N VAL A 238 -24.68 -5.50 -18.69
CA VAL A 238 -24.53 -5.57 -17.24
C VAL A 238 -24.31 -4.17 -16.68
N HIS A 239 -25.13 -3.81 -15.70
CA HIS A 239 -24.95 -2.60 -14.90
C HIS A 239 -24.15 -2.93 -13.65
N THR A 240 -23.17 -2.09 -13.34
CA THR A 240 -22.41 -2.16 -12.09
C THR A 240 -22.36 -0.80 -11.41
N GLY A 241 -22.05 -0.77 -10.13
CA GLY A 241 -21.85 0.48 -9.40
C GLY A 241 -22.08 0.36 -7.90
N GLU A 242 -21.79 1.44 -7.17
CA GLU A 242 -21.97 1.48 -5.70
C GLU A 242 -23.44 1.30 -5.27
N ASP A 243 -24.40 1.63 -6.14
CA ASP A 243 -25.83 1.55 -5.88
C ASP A 243 -26.51 0.34 -6.52
N VAL A 244 -25.72 -0.62 -7.03
CA VAL A 244 -26.22 -1.91 -7.52
C VAL A 244 -26.09 -2.96 -6.39
N PRO A 245 -27.21 -3.48 -5.86
CA PRO A 245 -27.20 -4.51 -4.82
C PRO A 245 -26.55 -5.82 -5.27
N ALA A 246 -25.87 -6.50 -4.36
CA ALA A 246 -25.17 -7.77 -4.58
C ALA A 246 -26.08 -8.85 -5.20
N GLU A 247 -27.35 -8.90 -4.78
CA GLU A 247 -28.33 -9.88 -5.26
C GLU A 247 -28.58 -9.77 -6.78
N GLN A 248 -28.46 -8.58 -7.36
CA GLN A 248 -28.62 -8.40 -8.80
C GLN A 248 -27.51 -9.11 -9.58
N TYR A 249 -26.29 -9.15 -9.04
CA TYR A 249 -25.16 -9.86 -9.64
C TYR A 249 -25.30 -11.37 -9.54
N ALA A 250 -25.88 -11.89 -8.46
CA ALA A 250 -26.11 -13.34 -8.30
C ALA A 250 -26.95 -13.94 -9.44
N SER A 251 -27.89 -13.17 -9.99
CA SER A 251 -28.69 -13.58 -11.15
C SER A 251 -27.85 -13.76 -12.44
N LEU A 252 -26.70 -13.11 -12.55
CA LEU A 252 -25.81 -13.21 -13.71
C LEU A 252 -25.14 -14.57 -13.79
N LEU A 253 -24.91 -15.26 -12.67
CA LEU A 253 -24.37 -16.63 -12.69
C LEU A 253 -25.29 -17.64 -13.37
N GLN A 254 -26.60 -17.36 -13.41
CA GLN A 254 -27.56 -18.20 -14.13
C GLN A 254 -27.54 -17.91 -15.63
N GLN A 255 -27.34 -16.64 -16.01
CA GLN A 255 -27.30 -16.19 -17.41
C GLN A 255 -25.97 -16.51 -18.09
N VAL A 256 -24.87 -16.45 -17.34
CA VAL A 256 -23.50 -16.69 -17.82
C VAL A 256 -22.81 -17.72 -16.93
N PRO A 257 -23.08 -19.04 -17.13
CA PRO A 257 -22.46 -20.10 -16.34
C PRO A 257 -20.93 -20.09 -16.35
N ALA A 258 -20.31 -19.58 -17.42
CA ALA A 258 -18.85 -19.44 -17.57
C ALA A 258 -18.20 -18.55 -16.49
N LEU A 259 -18.98 -17.68 -15.82
CA LEU A 259 -18.47 -16.89 -14.70
C LEU A 259 -18.05 -17.77 -13.50
N ARG A 260 -18.62 -18.99 -13.37
CA ARG A 260 -18.28 -19.91 -12.28
C ARG A 260 -16.84 -20.42 -12.38
N ASP A 261 -16.38 -20.71 -13.59
CA ASP A 261 -15.00 -21.14 -13.82
C ASP A 261 -14.02 -20.03 -13.44
N VAL A 262 -14.34 -18.79 -13.82
CA VAL A 262 -13.53 -17.62 -13.44
C VAL A 262 -13.53 -17.38 -11.93
N MET A 263 -14.67 -17.53 -11.27
CA MET A 263 -14.74 -17.44 -9.81
C MET A 263 -13.91 -18.53 -9.11
N ALA A 264 -13.87 -19.74 -9.67
CA ALA A 264 -13.02 -20.81 -9.15
C ALA A 264 -11.53 -20.46 -9.27
N ASP A 265 -11.09 -19.85 -10.38
CA ASP A 265 -9.71 -19.36 -10.53
C ASP A 265 -9.35 -18.27 -9.51
N LEU A 266 -10.33 -17.41 -9.18
CA LEU A 266 -10.18 -16.35 -8.17
C LEU A 266 -10.23 -16.88 -6.73
N GLY A 267 -10.63 -18.14 -6.53
CA GLY A 267 -10.74 -18.75 -5.21
C GLY A 267 -11.85 -18.14 -4.35
N VAL A 268 -12.92 -17.62 -4.96
CA VAL A 268 -14.04 -16.98 -4.26
C VAL A 268 -15.28 -17.87 -4.20
N GLY A 269 -16.08 -17.69 -3.15
CA GLY A 269 -17.37 -18.38 -2.99
C GLY A 269 -18.49 -17.80 -3.86
N GLU A 270 -19.67 -18.41 -3.81
CA GLU A 270 -20.85 -18.01 -4.59
C GLU A 270 -21.86 -17.16 -3.80
N SER A 271 -21.46 -16.54 -2.69
CA SER A 271 -22.32 -15.58 -2.01
C SER A 271 -22.62 -14.39 -2.93
N PRO A 272 -23.79 -13.72 -2.83
CA PRO A 272 -24.09 -12.59 -3.69
C PRO A 272 -23.00 -11.51 -3.67
N ALA A 273 -22.39 -11.25 -2.51
CA ALA A 273 -21.33 -10.25 -2.38
C ALA A 273 -20.03 -10.70 -3.09
N ALA A 274 -19.64 -11.97 -2.97
CA ALA A 274 -18.49 -12.54 -3.67
C ALA A 274 -18.68 -12.58 -5.19
N VAL A 275 -19.89 -12.92 -5.65
CA VAL A 275 -20.28 -12.85 -7.07
C VAL A 275 -20.14 -11.43 -7.59
N ALA A 276 -20.68 -10.44 -6.87
CA ALA A 276 -20.62 -9.05 -7.30
C ALA A 276 -19.18 -8.54 -7.44
N SER A 277 -18.31 -8.86 -6.48
CA SER A 277 -16.88 -8.53 -6.54
C SER A 277 -16.19 -9.14 -7.77
N SER A 278 -16.44 -10.43 -8.00
CA SER A 278 -15.83 -11.18 -9.11
C SER A 278 -16.33 -10.70 -10.47
N VAL A 279 -17.64 -10.46 -10.61
CA VAL A 279 -18.23 -9.95 -11.85
C VAL A 279 -17.66 -8.58 -12.18
N GLU A 280 -17.64 -7.65 -11.23
CA GLU A 280 -17.08 -6.32 -11.48
C GLU A 280 -15.61 -6.39 -11.89
N PHE A 281 -14.81 -7.26 -11.25
CA PHE A 281 -13.40 -7.46 -11.59
C PHE A 281 -13.21 -7.99 -13.02
N VAL A 282 -13.99 -9.00 -13.42
CA VAL A 282 -13.91 -9.59 -14.75
C VAL A 282 -14.36 -8.60 -15.82
N LEU A 283 -15.45 -7.85 -15.58
CA LEU A 283 -15.94 -6.88 -16.54
C LEU A 283 -14.96 -5.72 -16.74
N GLU A 284 -14.37 -5.21 -15.65
CA GLU A 284 -13.34 -4.17 -15.76
C GLU A 284 -12.09 -4.69 -16.46
N GLY A 285 -11.64 -5.90 -16.13
CA GLY A 285 -10.50 -6.55 -16.79
C GLY A 285 -10.71 -6.76 -18.30
N LEU A 286 -11.90 -7.20 -18.70
CA LEU A 286 -12.30 -7.34 -20.11
C LEU A 286 -12.39 -5.99 -20.81
N HIS A 287 -12.91 -4.96 -20.14
CA HIS A 287 -12.95 -3.61 -20.68
C HIS A 287 -11.54 -3.05 -20.91
N LEU A 288 -10.67 -3.12 -19.90
CA LEU A 288 -9.28 -2.65 -19.98
C LEU A 288 -8.45 -3.47 -20.99
N SER A 289 -8.81 -4.74 -21.20
CA SER A 289 -8.27 -5.60 -22.26
C SER A 289 -8.92 -5.38 -23.62
N LYS A 290 -9.77 -4.35 -23.77
CA LYS A 290 -10.41 -3.97 -25.04
C LYS A 290 -11.31 -5.06 -25.63
N ARG A 291 -11.94 -5.89 -24.77
CA ARG A 291 -12.91 -6.93 -25.15
C ARG A 291 -14.36 -6.48 -24.95
N LEU A 292 -14.61 -5.60 -23.97
CA LEU A 292 -15.93 -4.99 -23.72
C LEU A 292 -15.86 -3.46 -23.80
N ASN A 293 -16.99 -2.84 -24.09
CA ASN A 293 -17.19 -1.40 -23.94
C ASN A 293 -17.77 -1.11 -22.55
N LYS A 294 -17.36 0.00 -21.97
CA LYS A 294 -17.85 0.53 -20.69
C LYS A 294 -18.32 1.96 -20.91
N ASP A 295 -19.58 2.23 -20.56
CA ASP A 295 -20.13 3.57 -20.49
C ASP A 295 -20.34 3.91 -19.00
N ALA A 296 -19.55 4.83 -18.45
CA ALA A 296 -19.59 5.21 -17.04
C ALA A 296 -20.22 6.59 -16.86
N VAL A 297 -21.16 6.71 -15.92
CA VAL A 297 -21.81 7.97 -15.53
C VAL A 297 -21.95 8.00 -14.02
N GLY A 298 -21.20 8.89 -13.36
CA GLY A 298 -21.13 8.92 -11.89
C GLY A 298 -20.62 7.59 -11.33
N GLY A 299 -21.24 7.10 -10.25
CA GLY A 299 -20.89 5.82 -9.62
C GLY A 299 -21.44 4.56 -10.31
N ARG A 300 -21.99 4.70 -11.54
CA ARG A 300 -22.54 3.58 -12.33
C ARG A 300 -21.75 3.37 -13.61
N ALA A 301 -21.64 2.11 -14.01
CA ALA A 301 -21.11 1.71 -15.31
C ALA A 301 -22.02 0.70 -16.01
N LEU A 302 -22.12 0.81 -17.33
CA LEU A 302 -22.78 -0.15 -18.21
C LEU A 302 -21.73 -0.84 -19.06
N TYR A 303 -21.69 -2.17 -19.01
CA TYR A 303 -20.86 -2.99 -19.87
C TYR A 303 -21.70 -3.60 -21.00
N ARG A 304 -21.15 -3.58 -22.21
CA ARG A 304 -21.75 -4.14 -23.42
C ARG A 304 -20.69 -4.68 -24.38
N ALA A 305 -21.12 -5.50 -25.33
CA ALA A 305 -20.27 -5.94 -26.43
C ALA A 305 -19.67 -4.75 -27.20
N ARG A 306 -18.55 -5.02 -27.88
CA ARG A 306 -17.78 -3.98 -28.54
C ARG A 306 -18.42 -3.39 -29.81
N GLY A 307 -19.40 -4.10 -30.37
CA GLY A 307 -20.00 -3.79 -31.68
C GLY A 307 -19.15 -4.34 -32.83
#